data_AF-A0A960MJD4-F1
#
_entry.id   AF-A0A960MJD4-F1
#
_cell.length_a   1.000
_cell.length_b   1.000
_cell.length_c   1.000
_cell.angle_alpha   90.00
_cell.angle_beta   90.00
_cell.angle_gamma   90.00
#
_symmetry.space_group_name_H-M   'P 1'
#
loop_
_entity.id
_entity.type
_entity.pdbx_description
1 polymer ?
#
loop_
_entity_poly.entity_id
_entity_poly.type
_entity_poly.pdbx_seq_one_letter_code
_entity_poly.pdbx_strand_id
1 'polypeptide(L)'
;VGLLCFSLILSPLSKHFPKVQLFKKIKRYRREIGLSVFFYACFHFFSYVMRSFEKRGMFEFKYFFHPVIAPGVIAFIILLILALTSNDRSIQVMGYKKWKHLHRYVYGAEALVFLHIFLQSKTLALSIFIPLLFIQLWRLPRQSGLTH
;
A
#
# COMPACT_ATOMS: atom_id res chain seq x y z
N VAL A 1 -10.40 -2.27 -2.04
CA VAL A 1 -10.33 -2.29 -0.59
C VAL A 1 -10.02 -3.69 -0.07
N GLY A 2 -10.82 -4.73 -0.34
CA GLY A 2 -10.53 -6.10 0.12
C GLY A 2 -9.18 -6.68 -0.32
N LEU A 3 -8.81 -6.54 -1.60
CA LEU A 3 -7.52 -7.02 -2.13
C LEU A 3 -6.31 -6.18 -1.66
N LEU A 4 -6.49 -4.88 -1.39
CA LEU A 4 -5.47 -4.01 -0.77
C LEU A 4 -5.15 -4.46 0.66
N CYS A 5 -6.18 -4.82 1.43
CA CYS A 5 -6.02 -5.35 2.78
C CYS A 5 -5.30 -6.70 2.78
N PHE A 6 -5.59 -7.57 1.81
CA PHE A 6 -4.93 -8.87 1.67
C PHE A 6 -3.43 -8.74 1.36
N SER A 7 -3.05 -7.76 0.53
CA SER A 7 -1.64 -7.46 0.25
C SER A 7 -0.90 -6.83 1.45
N LEU A 8 -1.57 -5.95 2.19
CA LEU A 8 -1.03 -5.35 3.41
C LEU A 8 -0.86 -6.36 4.55
N ILE A 9 -1.60 -7.47 4.55
CA ILE A 9 -1.38 -8.60 5.47
C ILE A 9 -0.09 -9.38 5.12
N LEU A 10 0.29 -9.46 3.85
CA LEU A 10 1.48 -10.22 3.41
C LEU A 10 2.82 -9.54 3.80
N SER A 11 2.88 -8.21 3.77
CA SER A 11 4.12 -7.44 4.04
C SER A 11 4.66 -7.55 5.48
N PRO A 12 3.83 -7.46 6.54
CA PRO A 12 4.28 -7.67 7.91
C PRO A 12 4.40 -9.16 8.25
N LEU A 13 3.69 -10.04 7.55
CA LEU A 13 3.87 -11.49 7.70
C LEU A 13 5.32 -11.80 7.37
N SER A 14 5.84 -11.42 6.19
CA SER A 14 7.21 -11.67 5.67
C SER A 14 8.42 -11.19 6.51
N LYS A 15 8.24 -10.52 7.65
CA LYS A 15 9.35 -10.07 8.50
C LYS A 15 9.63 -10.98 9.71
N HIS A 16 8.68 -11.83 10.11
CA HIS A 16 8.70 -12.59 11.36
C HIS A 16 9.14 -14.07 11.33
N PHE A 17 9.43 -14.69 10.17
CA PHE A 17 10.00 -16.04 10.12
C PHE A 17 11.20 -16.10 9.16
N PRO A 18 12.41 -15.72 9.59
CA PRO A 18 13.61 -15.93 8.79
C PRO A 18 13.93 -17.42 8.53
N LYS A 19 13.30 -18.35 9.28
CA LYS A 19 13.52 -19.81 9.20
C LYS A 19 12.45 -20.63 8.47
N VAL A 20 11.31 -20.05 8.05
CA VAL A 20 10.37 -20.78 7.17
C VAL A 20 10.61 -20.39 5.71
N GLN A 21 10.78 -21.38 4.82
CA GLN A 21 11.08 -21.19 3.39
C GLN A 21 10.08 -20.24 2.67
N LEU A 22 8.91 -20.05 3.26
CA LEU A 22 7.86 -19.13 2.81
C LEU A 22 8.30 -17.65 2.77
N PHE A 23 9.26 -17.24 3.60
CA PHE A 23 9.65 -15.83 3.74
C PHE A 23 10.72 -15.40 2.76
N LYS A 24 11.64 -16.31 2.42
CA LYS A 24 12.49 -16.17 1.24
C LYS A 24 11.61 -16.12 -0.03
N LYS A 25 10.52 -16.90 -0.09
CA LYS A 25 9.49 -16.79 -1.14
C LYS A 25 8.81 -15.42 -1.11
N ILE A 26 8.32 -14.90 0.01
CA ILE A 26 7.64 -13.59 0.03
C ILE A 26 8.60 -12.44 -0.31
N LYS A 27 9.87 -12.50 0.11
CA LYS A 27 10.90 -11.52 -0.30
C LYS A 27 11.14 -11.57 -1.82
N ARG A 28 11.06 -12.76 -2.43
CA ARG A 28 11.10 -12.99 -3.88
C ARG A 28 9.85 -12.43 -4.58
N TYR A 29 8.68 -12.56 -3.97
CA TYR A 29 7.39 -12.07 -4.49
C TYR A 29 7.04 -10.64 -4.09
N ARG A 30 7.90 -9.91 -3.36
CA ARG A 30 7.63 -8.52 -2.94
C ARG A 30 7.29 -7.59 -4.12
N ARG A 31 7.92 -7.81 -5.27
CA ARG A 31 7.63 -7.05 -6.50
C ARG A 31 6.27 -7.39 -7.06
N GLU A 32 5.92 -8.66 -7.10
CA GLU A 32 4.61 -9.12 -7.60
C GLU A 32 3.47 -8.65 -6.69
N ILE A 33 3.68 -8.66 -5.37
CA ILE A 33 2.72 -8.13 -4.39
C ILE A 33 2.54 -6.62 -4.57
N GLY A 34 3.64 -5.88 -4.76
CA GLY A 34 3.60 -4.44 -5.04
C GLY A 34 2.90 -4.11 -6.36
N LEU A 35 3.19 -4.87 -7.43
CA LEU A 35 2.47 -4.74 -8.70
C LEU A 35 0.99 -5.08 -8.56
N SER A 36 0.64 -6.13 -7.81
CA SER A 36 -0.75 -6.52 -7.56
C SER A 36 -1.53 -5.41 -6.85
N VAL A 37 -0.91 -4.74 -5.88
CA VAL A 37 -1.47 -3.55 -5.21
C VAL A 37 -1.69 -2.41 -6.20
N PHE A 38 -0.72 -2.16 -7.07
CA PHE A 38 -0.83 -1.13 -8.09
C PHE A 38 -1.95 -1.45 -9.11
N PHE A 39 -2.03 -2.67 -9.62
CA PHE A 39 -3.12 -3.10 -10.51
C PHE A 39 -4.48 -2.96 -9.86
N TYR A 40 -4.60 -3.33 -8.58
CA TYR A 40 -5.84 -3.13 -7.84
C TYR A 40 -6.18 -1.64 -7.71
N ALA A 41 -5.19 -0.78 -7.45
CA ALA A 41 -5.37 0.65 -7.38
C ALA A 41 -5.80 1.24 -8.75
N CYS A 42 -5.26 0.74 -9.86
CA CYS A 42 -5.70 1.10 -11.22
C CYS A 42 -7.17 0.72 -11.44
N PHE A 43 -7.56 -0.50 -11.08
CA PHE A 43 -8.95 -0.94 -11.22
C PHE A 43 -9.89 -0.10 -10.35
N HIS A 44 -9.48 0.23 -9.13
CA HIS A 44 -10.23 1.10 -8.23
C HIS A 44 -10.40 2.50 -8.83
N PHE A 45 -9.31 3.11 -9.30
CA PHE A 45 -9.34 4.42 -9.94
C PHE A 45 -10.20 4.42 -11.20
N PHE A 46 -10.07 3.41 -12.06
CA PHE A 46 -10.87 3.26 -13.26
C PHE A 46 -12.37 3.12 -12.94
N SER A 47 -12.73 2.30 -11.94
CA SER A 47 -14.11 2.16 -11.49
C SER A 47 -14.70 3.47 -10.96
N TYR A 48 -13.88 4.30 -10.30
CA TYR A 48 -14.28 5.63 -9.85
C TYR A 48 -14.54 6.57 -11.03
N VAL A 49 -13.65 6.58 -12.03
CA VAL A 49 -13.80 7.38 -13.25
C VAL A 49 -15.06 6.98 -14.01
N MET A 50 -15.26 5.68 -14.27
CA MET A 50 -16.45 5.16 -14.96
C MET A 50 -17.75 5.55 -14.25
N ARG A 51 -17.82 5.34 -12.94
CA ARG A 51 -19.01 5.71 -12.16
C ARG A 51 -19.25 7.22 -12.13
N SER A 52 -18.19 8.02 -12.24
CA SER A 52 -18.31 9.48 -12.33
C SER A 52 -18.87 9.91 -13.69
N PHE A 53 -18.44 9.26 -14.77
CA PHE A 53 -18.99 9.44 -16.12
C PHE A 53 -20.47 9.05 -16.18
N GLU A 54 -20.85 7.86 -15.69
CA GLU A 54 -22.25 7.40 -15.71
C GLU A 54 -23.20 8.34 -14.97
N LYS A 55 -22.79 8.85 -13.80
CA LYS A 55 -23.66 9.70 -12.97
C LYS A 55 -23.81 11.13 -13.48
N ARG A 56 -22.85 11.64 -14.24
CA ARG A 56 -22.75 13.09 -14.52
C ARG A 56 -22.55 13.44 -15.99
N GLY A 57 -22.36 12.45 -16.87
CA GLY A 57 -22.13 12.64 -18.30
C GLY A 57 -20.77 13.26 -18.66
N MET A 58 -20.06 13.87 -17.71
CA MET A 58 -18.77 14.53 -17.93
C MET A 58 -17.81 14.34 -16.76
N PHE A 59 -16.52 14.31 -17.07
CA PHE A 59 -15.44 14.20 -16.11
C PHE A 59 -14.82 15.59 -15.86
N GLU A 60 -14.97 16.14 -14.65
CA GLU A 60 -14.33 17.42 -14.30
C GLU A 60 -13.10 17.22 -13.42
N PHE A 61 -12.01 17.92 -13.75
CA PHE A 61 -10.77 17.88 -12.97
C PHE A 61 -10.92 18.36 -11.52
N LYS A 62 -11.92 19.20 -11.22
CA LYS A 62 -12.14 19.72 -9.86
C LYS A 62 -12.39 18.61 -8.83
N TYR A 63 -12.89 17.45 -9.27
CA TYR A 63 -13.21 16.34 -8.36
C TYR A 63 -11.99 15.67 -7.77
N PHE A 64 -10.83 15.72 -8.44
CA PHE A 64 -9.59 15.21 -7.87
C PHE A 64 -9.10 16.02 -6.67
N PHE A 65 -9.48 17.30 -6.59
CA PHE A 65 -9.12 18.18 -5.48
C PHE A 65 -10.08 18.07 -4.30
N HIS A 66 -11.11 17.22 -4.39
CA HIS A 66 -12.02 17.01 -3.28
C HIS A 66 -11.26 16.42 -2.08
N PRO A 67 -11.42 16.95 -0.85
CA PRO A 67 -10.61 16.54 0.32
C PRO A 67 -10.63 15.04 0.61
N VAL A 68 -11.76 14.39 0.33
CA VAL A 68 -11.88 12.93 0.47
C VAL A 68 -11.06 12.18 -0.59
N ILE A 69 -11.03 12.66 -1.84
CA ILE A 69 -10.45 11.94 -2.99
C ILE A 69 -8.96 12.25 -3.17
N ALA A 70 -8.56 13.50 -2.92
CA ALA A 70 -7.19 13.98 -3.13
C ALA A 70 -6.10 13.10 -2.49
N PRO A 71 -6.23 12.63 -1.22
CA PRO A 71 -5.23 11.74 -0.62
C PRO A 71 -5.09 10.41 -1.37
N GLY A 72 -6.19 9.87 -1.89
CA GLY A 72 -6.20 8.64 -2.70
C GLY A 72 -5.49 8.82 -4.04
N VAL A 73 -5.68 9.98 -4.69
CA VAL A 73 -4.99 10.33 -5.95
C VAL A 73 -3.49 10.47 -5.73
N ILE A 74 -3.07 11.17 -4.67
CA ILE A 74 -1.65 11.34 -4.35
C ILE A 74 -1.01 9.97 -4.03
N ALA A 75 -1.70 9.13 -3.26
CA ALA A 75 -1.24 7.76 -2.99
C ALA A 75 -1.09 6.93 -4.27
N PHE A 76 -2.04 7.05 -5.21
CA PHE A 76 -1.98 6.37 -6.51
C PHE A 76 -0.76 6.81 -7.32
N ILE A 77 -0.46 8.11 -7.38
CA ILE A 77 0.73 8.64 -8.08
C ILE A 77 2.02 8.10 -7.46
N ILE A 78 2.10 8.06 -6.12
CA ILE A 78 3.26 7.47 -5.43
C ILE A 78 3.39 6.00 -5.80
N LEU A 79 2.31 5.22 -5.74
CA LEU A 79 2.33 3.80 -6.12
C LEU A 79 2.74 3.60 -7.58
N LEU A 80 2.30 4.47 -8.50
CA LEU A 80 2.71 4.45 -9.90
C LEU A 80 4.22 4.61 -10.06
N ILE A 81 4.82 5.60 -9.37
CA ILE A 81 6.27 5.83 -9.40
C ILE A 81 7.02 4.60 -8.84
N LEU A 82 6.56 4.04 -7.72
CA LEU A 82 7.15 2.83 -7.15
C LEU A 82 6.99 1.61 -8.07
N ALA A 83 5.88 1.49 -8.78
CA ALA A 83 5.65 0.39 -9.72
C ALA A 83 6.59 0.49 -10.94
N LEU A 84 6.75 1.70 -11.51
CA LEU A 84 7.67 1.95 -12.62
C LEU A 84 9.14 1.72 -12.23
N THR A 85 9.49 2.05 -10.99
CA THR A 85 10.85 1.85 -10.44
C THR A 85 11.08 0.46 -9.84
N SER A 86 10.10 -0.43 -9.95
CA SER A 86 10.18 -1.84 -9.52
C SER A 86 10.73 -2.76 -10.62
N ASN A 87 11.62 -2.27 -11.51
CA ASN A 87 12.34 -3.06 -12.54
C ASN A 87 13.87 -3.12 -12.24
N ASP A 88 14.55 -4.20 -12.66
CA ASP A 88 15.97 -4.42 -12.31
C ASP A 88 16.87 -3.36 -12.95
N ARG A 89 16.45 -2.87 -14.12
CA ARG A 89 17.07 -1.74 -14.80
C ARG A 89 17.09 -0.48 -13.94
N SER A 90 15.99 -0.14 -13.24
CA SER A 90 15.95 1.03 -12.35
C SER A 90 16.93 0.92 -11.17
N ILE A 91 17.11 -0.29 -10.62
CA ILE A 91 18.07 -0.53 -9.54
C ILE A 91 19.50 -0.32 -10.05
N GLN A 92 19.79 -0.82 -11.26
CA GLN A 92 21.10 -0.67 -11.90
C GLN A 92 21.41 0.79 -12.29
N VAL A 93 20.42 1.53 -12.80
CA VAL A 93 20.60 2.93 -13.26
C VAL A 93 20.69 3.91 -12.09
N MET A 94 19.85 3.79 -11.05
CA MET A 94 19.82 4.75 -9.93
C MET A 94 20.75 4.36 -8.77
N GLY A 95 21.14 3.09 -8.70
CA GLY A 95 21.88 2.53 -7.58
C GLY A 95 21.01 2.17 -6.37
N TYR A 96 21.40 1.10 -5.68
CA TYR A 96 20.61 0.50 -4.59
C TYR A 96 20.24 1.46 -3.45
N LYS A 97 21.14 2.39 -3.07
CA LYS A 97 20.89 3.35 -1.98
C LYS A 97 19.75 4.33 -2.31
N LYS A 98 19.75 4.92 -3.51
CA LYS A 98 18.70 5.86 -3.97
C LYS A 98 17.39 5.13 -4.18
N TRP A 99 17.42 3.95 -4.81
CA TRP A 99 16.24 3.09 -4.97
C TRP A 99 15.58 2.74 -3.63
N LYS A 100 16.38 2.34 -2.63
CA LYS A 100 15.86 2.04 -1.29
C LYS A 100 15.26 3.27 -0.61
N HIS A 101 15.79 4.46 -0.86
CA HIS A 101 15.20 5.70 -0.36
C HIS A 101 13.86 6.00 -1.03
N LEU A 102 13.77 5.86 -2.37
CA LEU A 102 12.52 6.05 -3.10
C LEU A 102 11.43 5.05 -2.65
N HIS A 103 11.79 3.79 -2.45
CA HIS A 103 10.83 2.80 -1.98
C HIS A 103 10.36 3.01 -0.52
N ARG A 104 10.97 3.92 0.26
CA ARG A 104 10.43 4.31 1.58
C ARG A 104 9.16 5.17 1.47
N TYR A 105 8.90 5.81 0.33
CA TYR A 105 7.66 6.56 0.13
C TYR A 105 6.41 5.67 0.14
N VAL A 106 6.57 4.34 0.10
CA VAL A 106 5.46 3.40 0.32
C VAL A 106 4.74 3.64 1.66
N TYR A 107 5.47 4.03 2.71
CA TYR A 107 4.86 4.34 4.01
C TYR A 107 4.03 5.64 3.96
N GLY A 108 4.47 6.61 3.14
CA GLY A 108 3.70 7.82 2.89
C GLY A 108 2.42 7.52 2.10
N ALA A 109 2.50 6.65 1.09
CA ALA A 109 1.32 6.19 0.35
C ALA A 109 0.34 5.45 1.28
N GLU A 110 0.82 4.61 2.19
CA GLU A 110 -0.01 3.91 3.18
C GLU A 110 -0.76 4.89 4.10
N ALA A 111 -0.08 5.92 4.62
CA ALA A 111 -0.71 6.95 5.44
C ALA A 111 -1.78 7.75 4.67
N LEU A 112 -1.52 8.05 3.39
CA LEU A 112 -2.49 8.74 2.53
C LEU A 112 -3.72 7.88 2.21
N VAL A 113 -3.54 6.57 2.01
CA VAL A 113 -4.66 5.62 1.85
C VAL A 113 -5.48 5.54 3.13
N PHE A 114 -4.83 5.51 4.30
CA PHE A 114 -5.54 5.57 5.59
C PHE A 114 -6.39 6.83 5.67
N LEU A 115 -5.79 8.00 5.39
CA LEU A 115 -6.48 9.28 5.41
C LEU A 115 -7.67 9.31 4.44
N HIS A 116 -7.49 8.80 3.21
CA HIS A 116 -8.56 8.68 2.22
C HIS A 116 -9.76 7.87 2.76
N ILE A 117 -9.50 6.68 3.31
CA ILE A 117 -10.55 5.81 3.85
C ILE A 117 -11.18 6.45 5.09
N PHE A 118 -10.39 7.10 5.95
CA PHE A 118 -10.87 7.76 7.15
C PHE A 118 -11.82 8.92 6.84
N LEU A 119 -11.48 9.72 5.83
CA LEU A 119 -12.33 10.81 5.34
C LEU A 119 -13.59 10.28 4.64
N GLN A 120 -13.54 9.10 4.02
CA GLN A 120 -14.71 8.49 3.41
C GLN A 120 -15.65 7.82 4.43
N SER A 121 -15.10 7.08 5.39
CA SER A 121 -15.84 6.41 6.46
C SER A 121 -14.90 6.05 7.61
N LYS A 122 -15.12 6.72 8.74
CA LYS A 122 -14.37 6.48 9.98
C LYS A 122 -14.50 5.01 10.45
N THR A 123 -15.70 4.44 10.35
CA THR A 123 -15.97 3.05 10.74
C THR A 123 -15.18 2.05 9.90
N LEU A 124 -15.14 2.25 8.57
CA LEU A 124 -14.35 1.39 7.69
C LEU A 124 -12.85 1.55 7.96
N ALA A 125 -12.35 2.76 8.15
CA ALA A 125 -10.95 3.00 8.46
C ALA A 125 -10.53 2.29 9.75
N LEU A 126 -11.31 2.45 10.83
CA LEU A 126 -11.06 1.79 12.10
C LEU A 126 -11.15 0.27 11.98
N SER A 127 -12.14 -0.27 11.26
CA SER A 127 -12.30 -1.73 11.10
C SER A 127 -11.11 -2.39 10.37
N ILE A 128 -10.42 -1.67 9.50
CA ILE A 128 -9.25 -2.17 8.77
C ILE A 128 -7.96 -1.95 9.58
N PHE A 129 -7.82 -0.79 10.23
CA PHE A 129 -6.57 -0.40 10.90
C PHE A 129 -6.46 -0.87 12.35
N ILE A 130 -7.58 -1.09 13.06
CA ILE A 130 -7.56 -1.66 14.41
C ILE A 130 -6.97 -3.07 14.41
N PRO A 131 -7.37 -4.02 13.52
CA PRO A 131 -6.72 -5.32 13.45
C PRO A 131 -5.24 -5.22 13.08
N LEU A 132 -4.85 -4.30 12.20
CA LEU A 132 -3.46 -4.07 11.83
C LEU A 132 -2.63 -3.53 13.00
N LEU A 133 -3.15 -2.55 13.74
CA LEU A 133 -2.52 -1.99 14.94
C LEU A 133 -2.50 -3.00 16.07
N PHE A 134 -3.57 -3.79 16.25
CA PHE A 134 -3.64 -4.86 17.24
C PHE A 134 -2.60 -5.94 16.93
N ILE A 135 -2.45 -6.33 15.68
CA ILE A 135 -1.39 -7.22 15.23
C ILE A 135 -0.01 -6.58 15.47
N GLN A 136 0.17 -5.27 15.32
CA GLN A 136 1.44 -4.58 15.60
C GLN A 136 1.74 -4.43 17.09
N LEU A 137 0.73 -4.19 17.93
CA LEU A 137 0.83 -4.00 19.38
C LEU A 137 0.93 -5.32 20.15
N TRP A 138 0.19 -6.36 19.74
CA TRP A 138 0.29 -7.72 20.29
C TRP A 138 1.67 -8.35 20.02
N ARG A 139 2.48 -7.71 19.17
CA ARG A 139 3.87 -8.05 18.90
C ARG A 139 4.89 -7.39 19.84
N LEU A 140 4.50 -6.49 20.75
CA LEU A 140 5.45 -5.72 21.58
C LEU A 140 5.87 -6.34 22.93
N PRO A 141 5.25 -7.39 23.51
CA PRO A 141 5.82 -8.06 24.68
C PRO A 141 6.05 -9.55 24.44
N ARG A 142 7.03 -9.92 23.60
CA ARG A 142 7.65 -11.27 23.63
C ARG A 142 9.04 -11.30 22.98
N GLN A 143 9.90 -10.34 23.32
CA GLN A 143 11.35 -10.39 23.03
C GLN A 143 12.22 -10.38 24.30
N SER A 144 11.64 -10.58 25.49
CA SER A 144 12.35 -10.58 26.76
C SER A 144 12.51 -11.99 27.35
N GLY A 145 13.26 -12.85 26.68
CA GLY A 145 13.66 -14.12 27.28
C GLY A 145 14.15 -15.12 26.26
N LEU A 146 15.47 -15.18 26.07
CA LEU A 146 16.28 -16.39 25.84
C LEU A 146 17.72 -15.94 25.58
N THR A 147 18.33 -15.37 26.63
CA THR A 147 19.78 -15.42 26.84
C THR A 147 19.96 -16.17 28.15
N HIS A 148 20.30 -17.46 28.06
CA HIS A 148 21.25 -18.20 28.90
C HIS A 148 21.32 -19.63 28.36
#